data_AF-A0A7C8YYP3-F1
#
_entry.id   AF-A0A7C8YYP3-F1
#
_cell.length_a   1.000
_cell.length_b   1.000
_cell.length_c   1.000
_cell.angle_alpha   90.00
_cell.angle_beta   90.00
_cell.angle_gamma   90.00
#
_symmetry.space_group_name_H-M   'P 1'
#
loop_
_entity.id
_entity.type
_entity.pdbx_description
1 polymer ?
#
loop_
_entity_poly.entity_id
_entity_poly.type
_entity_poly.pdbx_seq_one_letter_code
_entity_poly.pdbx_strand_id
1 'polypeptide(L)'
;GNTLYHQENVTHGQFAFTTSEIGNYLACFWVDGNHQSVTLNLDWKIGIGAKDWESVAKKEHIEGVELELRKLEEIVQSVHENLLYMKNREAEMREVSEKTNARVAWFSMMSLMVGVLAAVFQIWHLKHYFQKKKLI
;
A
#
# COMPACT_ATOMS: atom_id res chain seq x y z
N GLY A 1 2.77 18.46 -18.59
CA GLY A 1 3.01 17.02 -18.81
C GLY A 1 3.33 16.81 -20.26
N ASN A 2 4.21 15.87 -20.58
CA ASN A 2 4.54 15.55 -21.97
C ASN A 2 3.46 14.64 -22.57
N THR A 3 2.99 14.95 -23.77
CA THR A 3 2.05 14.12 -24.51
C THR A 3 2.80 12.97 -25.17
N LEU A 4 2.50 11.73 -24.77
CA LEU A 4 3.15 10.53 -25.33
C LEU A 4 2.48 10.04 -26.61
N TYR A 5 1.17 10.22 -26.71
CA TYR A 5 0.37 9.78 -27.85
C TYR A 5 -0.87 10.68 -27.98
N HIS A 6 -1.21 11.04 -29.21
CA HIS A 6 -2.37 11.87 -29.54
C HIS A 6 -2.97 11.43 -30.87
N GLN A 7 -4.28 11.27 -30.92
CA GLN A 7 -5.03 10.97 -32.13
C GLN A 7 -6.37 11.70 -32.10
N GLU A 8 -6.80 12.18 -33.26
CA GLU A 8 -8.06 12.88 -33.45
C GLU A 8 -8.94 12.13 -34.45
N ASN A 9 -10.26 12.24 -34.28
CA ASN A 9 -11.27 11.66 -35.18
C ASN A 9 -11.13 10.12 -35.36
N VAL A 10 -11.05 9.40 -34.25
CA VAL A 10 -10.88 7.94 -34.22
C VAL A 10 -12.09 7.25 -33.58
N THR A 11 -12.55 6.16 -34.19
CA THR A 11 -13.65 5.33 -33.69
C THR A 11 -13.18 4.03 -33.05
N HIS A 12 -12.01 3.53 -33.46
CA HIS A 12 -11.34 2.36 -32.89
C HIS A 12 -9.83 2.52 -33.02
N GLY A 13 -9.07 2.08 -32.02
CA GLY A 13 -7.61 2.09 -32.06
C GLY A 13 -7.00 1.29 -30.91
N GLN A 14 -5.78 0.80 -31.15
CA GLN A 14 -4.94 0.19 -30.13
C GLN A 14 -3.56 0.84 -30.23
N PHE A 15 -2.98 1.17 -29.09
CA PHE A 15 -1.63 1.71 -29.02
C PHE A 15 -0.91 1.11 -27.80
N ALA A 16 0.41 0.98 -27.92
CA ALA A 16 1.27 0.51 -26.84
C ALA A 16 2.56 1.30 -26.88
N PHE A 17 3.09 1.62 -25.70
CA PHE A 17 4.37 2.30 -25.54
C PHE A 17 5.04 1.79 -24.26
N THR A 18 6.36 1.89 -24.21
CA THR A 18 7.14 1.57 -23.01
C THR A 18 7.50 2.87 -22.30
N THR A 19 7.17 2.97 -21.02
CA THR A 19 7.50 4.13 -20.19
C THR A 19 8.96 4.06 -19.76
N SER A 20 9.74 5.11 -20.03
CA SER A 20 11.15 5.21 -19.59
C SER A 20 11.30 5.73 -18.16
N GLU A 21 10.34 6.51 -17.68
CA GLU A 21 10.36 7.15 -16.37
C GLU A 21 9.25 6.56 -15.48
N ILE A 22 9.50 6.49 -14.18
CA ILE A 22 8.49 6.07 -13.21
C ILE A 22 7.62 7.29 -12.90
N GLY A 23 6.31 7.15 -13.05
CA GLY A 23 5.40 8.27 -12.79
C GLY A 23 3.94 7.94 -13.08
N ASN A 24 3.10 8.96 -12.90
CA ASN A 24 1.68 8.87 -13.18
C ASN A 24 1.41 9.21 -14.64
N TYR A 25 0.76 8.30 -15.36
CA TYR A 25 0.35 8.48 -16.75
C TYR A 25 -1.17 8.61 -16.84
N LEU A 26 -1.64 9.52 -17.70
CA LEU A 26 -3.04 9.83 -17.88
C LEU A 26 -3.43 9.58 -19.34
N ALA A 27 -4.59 8.95 -19.54
CA ALA A 27 -5.24 8.84 -20.84
C ALA A 27 -6.53 9.65 -20.83
N CYS A 28 -6.67 10.52 -21.84
CA CYS A 28 -7.78 11.45 -21.96
C CYS A 28 -8.55 11.15 -23.25
N PHE A 29 -9.88 11.15 -23.17
CA PHE A 29 -10.78 10.99 -24.32
C PHE A 29 -11.75 12.17 -24.34
N TRP A 30 -11.91 12.81 -25.48
CA TRP A 30 -12.83 13.94 -25.68
C TRP A 30 -13.65 13.74 -26.96
N VAL A 31 -14.86 14.30 -26.97
CA VAL A 31 -15.78 14.27 -28.11
C VAL A 31 -16.24 15.69 -28.38
N ASP A 32 -16.02 16.18 -29.59
CA ASP A 32 -16.45 17.51 -30.01
C ASP A 32 -17.86 17.44 -30.62
N GLY A 33 -18.89 17.90 -29.88
CA GLY A 33 -20.26 17.97 -30.40
C GLY A 33 -21.37 18.04 -29.35
N ASN A 34 -22.56 18.48 -29.77
CA ASN A 34 -23.74 18.60 -28.92
C ASN A 34 -24.43 17.23 -28.74
N HIS A 35 -24.21 16.61 -27.58
CA HIS A 35 -24.99 15.53 -26.96
C HIS A 35 -25.51 14.42 -27.91
N GLN A 36 -24.62 13.52 -28.30
CA GLN A 36 -24.98 12.12 -28.56
C GLN A 36 -24.31 11.27 -27.48
N SER A 37 -25.02 10.33 -26.89
CA SER A 37 -24.44 9.40 -25.91
C SER A 37 -23.41 8.51 -26.62
N VAL A 38 -22.12 8.72 -26.33
CA VAL A 38 -21.03 7.91 -26.85
C VAL A 38 -20.69 6.82 -25.83
N THR A 39 -20.66 5.57 -26.28
CA THR A 39 -20.19 4.43 -25.47
C THR A 39 -18.73 4.17 -25.78
N LEU A 40 -17.86 4.36 -24.80
CA LEU A 40 -16.43 4.03 -24.88
C LEU A 40 -16.19 2.65 -24.27
N ASN A 41 -15.59 1.73 -25.03
CA ASN A 41 -15.05 0.48 -24.50
C ASN A 41 -13.52 0.58 -24.43
N LEU A 42 -12.96 0.43 -23.23
CA LEU A 42 -11.53 0.60 -22.96
C LEU A 42 -10.97 -0.67 -22.31
N ASP A 43 -9.99 -1.28 -22.97
CA ASP A 43 -9.15 -2.34 -22.41
C ASP A 43 -7.77 -1.76 -22.10
N TRP A 44 -7.43 -1.66 -20.81
CA TRP A 44 -6.18 -1.05 -20.34
C TRP A 44 -5.26 -2.11 -19.75
N LYS A 45 -4.08 -2.29 -20.35
CA LYS A 45 -3.09 -3.27 -19.92
C LYS A 45 -1.77 -2.60 -19.56
N ILE A 46 -1.15 -3.06 -18.48
CA ILE A 46 0.15 -2.58 -18.00
C ILE A 46 1.07 -3.76 -17.67
N GLY A 47 2.38 -3.51 -17.71
CA GLY A 47 3.39 -4.50 -17.38
C GLY A 47 3.30 -5.75 -18.26
N ILE A 48 3.37 -6.93 -17.64
CA ILE A 48 3.33 -8.23 -18.31
C ILE A 48 2.06 -8.47 -19.14
N GLY A 49 0.94 -7.83 -18.77
CA GLY A 49 -0.32 -7.93 -19.51
C GLY A 49 -0.30 -7.18 -20.84
N ALA A 50 0.61 -6.22 -21.01
CA ALA A 50 0.75 -5.43 -22.24
C ALA A 50 1.77 -6.01 -23.24
N LYS A 51 2.56 -7.01 -22.84
CA LYS A 51 3.48 -7.72 -23.74
C LYS A 51 2.69 -8.56 -24.75
N ASP A 52 3.08 -8.48 -26.02
CA ASP A 52 2.55 -9.33 -27.08
C ASP A 52 3.23 -10.70 -27.05
N TRP A 53 2.68 -11.62 -26.27
CA TRP A 53 3.19 -12.97 -26.11
C TRP A 53 3.07 -13.82 -27.39
N GLU A 54 2.19 -13.44 -28.32
CA GLU A 54 1.96 -14.18 -29.57
C GLU A 54 3.10 -13.97 -30.58
N SER A 55 3.67 -12.76 -30.64
CA SER A 55 4.87 -12.49 -31.45
C SER A 55 6.15 -13.05 -30.83
N VAL A 56 6.23 -13.14 -29.51
CA VAL A 56 7.32 -13.85 -28.81
C VAL A 56 7.27 -15.36 -29.12
N ALA A 57 6.09 -15.97 -29.03
CA ALA A 57 5.88 -17.39 -29.34
C ALA A 57 6.17 -17.76 -30.80
N LYS A 58 5.99 -16.84 -31.76
CA LYS A 58 6.33 -17.06 -33.18
C LYS A 58 7.82 -16.89 -33.51
N LYS A 59 8.57 -16.12 -32.70
CA LYS A 59 9.98 -15.80 -33.00
C LYS A 59 10.94 -16.92 -32.59
N GLU A 60 10.52 -17.79 -31.68
CA GLU A 60 11.25 -18.98 -31.24
C GLU A 60 10.44 -20.22 -31.61
N HIS A 61 10.68 -20.78 -32.80
CA HIS A 61 10.20 -22.12 -33.13
C HIS A 61 10.88 -23.12 -32.17
N ILE A 62 10.20 -23.48 -31.07
CA ILE A 62 10.14 -24.80 -30.39
C ILE A 62 9.60 -24.62 -28.95
N GLU A 63 8.76 -25.57 -28.54
CA GLU A 63 8.33 -25.86 -27.16
C GLU A 63 7.54 -24.79 -26.39
N GLY A 64 6.21 -24.81 -26.55
CA GLY A 64 5.29 -24.07 -25.67
C GLY A 64 5.47 -24.35 -24.16
N VAL A 65 6.20 -25.40 -23.79
CA VAL A 65 6.62 -25.68 -22.39
C VAL A 65 7.70 -24.70 -21.91
N GLU A 66 8.68 -24.33 -22.75
CA GLU A 66 9.73 -23.36 -22.38
C GLU A 66 9.14 -21.96 -22.21
N LEU A 67 8.18 -21.59 -23.04
CA LEU A 67 7.44 -20.32 -22.92
C LEU A 67 6.67 -20.25 -21.60
N GLU A 68 5.95 -21.31 -21.24
CA GLU A 68 5.23 -21.37 -19.96
C GLU A 68 6.21 -21.37 -18.77
N LEU A 69 7.36 -22.03 -18.88
CA LEU A 69 8.40 -22.00 -17.84
C LEU A 69 8.97 -20.59 -17.63
N ARG A 70 9.31 -19.86 -18.72
CA ARG A 70 9.75 -18.46 -18.61
C ARG A 70 8.68 -17.55 -18.03
N LYS A 71 7.42 -17.79 -18.37
CA LYS A 71 6.29 -17.05 -17.80
C LYS A 71 6.16 -17.32 -16.30
N LEU A 72 6.29 -18.58 -15.86
CA LEU A 72 6.30 -18.93 -14.44
C LEU A 72 7.50 -18.31 -13.72
N GLU A 73 8.68 -18.30 -14.34
CA GLU A 73 9.88 -17.67 -13.79
C GLU A 73 9.68 -16.16 -13.58
N GLU A 74 9.15 -15.43 -14.58
CA GLU A 74 8.84 -14.01 -14.44
C GLU A 74 7.80 -13.75 -13.33
N ILE A 75 6.79 -14.62 -13.19
CA ILE A 75 5.78 -14.53 -12.12
C ILE A 75 6.42 -14.76 -10.75
N VAL A 76 7.24 -15.80 -10.60
CA VAL A 76 7.91 -16.13 -9.33
C VAL A 76 8.86 -15.01 -8.92
N GLN A 77 9.60 -14.44 -9.87
CA GLN A 77 10.48 -13.32 -9.61
C GLN A 77 9.70 -12.09 -9.09
N SER A 78 8.60 -11.76 -9.75
CA SER A 78 7.70 -10.68 -9.31
C SER A 78 7.12 -10.93 -7.92
N VAL A 79 6.69 -12.17 -7.63
CA VAL A 79 6.19 -12.55 -6.30
C VAL A 79 7.31 -12.46 -5.25
N HIS A 80 8.52 -12.90 -5.57
CA HIS A 80 9.66 -12.86 -4.67
C HIS A 80 10.02 -11.43 -4.25
N GLU A 81 10.05 -10.50 -5.21
CA GLU A 81 10.29 -9.08 -4.93
C GLU A 81 9.20 -8.47 -4.04
N ASN A 82 7.93 -8.82 -4.29
CA ASN A 82 6.82 -8.40 -3.44
C ASN A 82 6.91 -8.98 -2.03
N LEU A 83 7.32 -10.23 -1.88
CA LEU A 83 7.54 -10.86 -0.57
C LEU A 83 8.70 -10.20 0.19
N LEU A 84 9.80 -9.87 -0.49
CA LEU A 84 10.91 -9.13 0.12
C LEU A 84 10.46 -7.73 0.59
N TYR A 85 9.67 -7.03 -0.22
CA TYR A 85 9.07 -5.75 0.16
C TYR A 85 8.18 -5.87 1.40
N MET A 86 7.26 -6.85 1.41
CA MET A 86 6.37 -7.12 2.54
C MET A 86 7.18 -7.45 3.81
N LYS A 87 8.20 -8.32 3.69
CA LYS A 87 9.07 -8.72 4.81
C LYS A 87 9.83 -7.54 5.39
N ASN A 88 10.38 -6.65 4.57
CA ASN A 88 11.08 -5.47 5.04
C ASN A 88 10.14 -4.51 5.80
N ARG A 89 8.91 -4.34 5.31
CA ARG A 89 7.90 -3.54 6.02
C ARG A 89 7.44 -4.18 7.32
N GLU A 90 7.31 -5.51 7.37
CA GLU A 90 6.98 -6.23 8.60
C GLU A 90 8.09 -6.08 9.64
N ALA A 91 9.37 -6.16 9.23
CA ALA A 91 10.51 -5.95 10.12
C ALA A 91 10.51 -4.53 10.72
N GLU A 92 10.26 -3.51 9.89
CA GLU A 92 10.14 -2.13 10.36
C GLU A 92 8.94 -1.95 11.31
N MET A 93 7.79 -2.55 10.99
CA MET A 93 6.59 -2.48 11.82
C MET A 93 6.78 -3.19 13.17
N ARG A 94 7.56 -4.28 13.19
CA ARG A 94 7.90 -5.01 14.41
C ARG A 94 8.78 -4.18 15.34
N GLU A 95 9.79 -3.50 14.81
CA GLU A 95 10.64 -2.61 15.61
C GLU A 95 9.84 -1.44 16.22
N VAL A 96 8.93 -0.85 15.44
CA VAL A 96 8.03 0.22 15.92
C VAL A 96 7.08 -0.31 16.99
N SER A 97 6.55 -1.52 16.82
CA SER A 97 5.67 -2.17 17.80
C SER A 97 6.38 -2.42 19.14
N GLU A 98 7.60 -2.95 19.10
CA GLU A 98 8.41 -3.21 20.30
C GLU A 98 8.74 -1.92 21.06
N LYS A 99 9.20 -0.87 20.37
CA LYS A 99 9.51 0.44 20.98
C LYS A 99 8.27 1.12 21.55
N THR A 100 7.15 1.05 20.85
CA THR A 100 5.88 1.66 21.29
C THR A 100 5.33 0.94 22.51
N ASN A 101 5.30 -0.41 22.49
CA ASN A 101 4.78 -1.21 23.59
C ASN A 101 5.58 -0.97 24.88
N ALA A 102 6.91 -0.92 24.81
CA ALA A 102 7.75 -0.64 25.97
C ALA A 102 7.47 0.73 26.61
N ARG A 103 7.33 1.77 25.79
CA ARG A 103 7.00 3.13 26.28
C ARG A 103 5.62 3.19 26.90
N VAL A 104 4.62 2.57 26.26
CA VAL A 104 3.24 2.50 26.77
C VAL A 104 3.19 1.76 28.11
N ALA A 105 3.89 0.63 28.23
CA ALA A 105 3.98 -0.11 29.49
C ALA A 105 4.61 0.74 30.61
N TRP A 106 5.68 1.47 30.32
CA TRP A 106 6.31 2.37 31.29
C TRP A 106 5.37 3.48 31.75
N PHE A 107 4.70 4.17 30.82
CA PHE A 107 3.74 5.22 31.18
C PHE A 107 2.53 4.69 31.96
N SER A 108 2.05 3.49 31.60
CA SER A 108 0.97 2.82 32.34
C SER A 108 1.37 2.53 33.78
N MET A 109 2.58 2.00 34.00
CA MET A 109 3.10 1.72 35.33
C MET A 109 3.26 3.00 36.16
N MET A 110 3.81 4.06 35.58
CA MET A 110 3.94 5.37 36.24
C MET A 110 2.58 5.94 36.64
N SER A 111 1.59 5.87 35.75
CA SER A 111 0.22 6.33 36.02
C SER A 111 -0.42 5.58 37.19
N LEU A 112 -0.28 4.25 37.21
CA LEU A 112 -0.76 3.42 38.32
C LEU A 112 -0.09 3.79 39.65
N MET A 113 1.24 3.98 39.66
CA MET A 113 1.96 4.39 40.86
C MET A 113 1.45 5.74 41.40
N VAL A 114 1.25 6.72 40.53
CA VAL A 114 0.71 8.03 40.92
C VAL A 114 -0.69 7.89 41.52
N GLY A 115 -1.56 7.07 40.92
CA GLY A 115 -2.89 6.79 41.45
C GLY A 115 -2.86 6.15 42.85
N VAL A 116 -2.00 5.17 43.07
CA VAL A 116 -1.81 4.53 44.39
C VAL A 116 -1.31 5.52 45.43
N LEU A 117 -0.32 6.35 45.09
CA LEU A 117 0.21 7.37 45.99
C LEU A 117 -0.87 8.40 46.37
N ALA A 118 -1.68 8.84 45.40
CA ALA A 118 -2.79 9.75 45.65
C ALA A 118 -3.84 9.12 46.60
N ALA A 119 -4.19 7.85 46.38
CA ALA A 119 -5.13 7.14 47.25
C ALA A 119 -4.60 6.99 48.69
N VAL A 120 -3.32 6.62 48.85
CA VAL A 120 -2.68 6.53 50.17
C VAL A 120 -2.65 7.90 50.85
N PHE A 121 -2.30 8.96 50.12
CA PHE A 121 -2.29 10.32 50.63
C PHE A 121 -3.69 10.78 51.08
N GLN A 122 -4.73 10.50 50.28
CA GLN A 122 -6.12 10.79 50.64
C GLN A 122 -6.53 10.12 51.95
N ILE A 123 -6.21 8.83 52.12
CA ILE A 123 -6.51 8.07 53.34
C ILE A 123 -5.75 8.64 54.54
N TRP A 124 -4.46 8.92 54.37
CA TRP A 124 -3.63 9.49 55.44
C TRP A 124 -4.13 10.86 55.89
N HIS A 125 -4.45 11.74 54.94
CA HIS A 125 -4.98 13.07 55.21
C HIS A 125 -6.32 12.98 55.97
N LEU A 126 -7.25 12.13 55.51
CA LEU A 126 -8.53 11.92 56.20
C LEU A 126 -8.33 11.40 57.63
N LYS A 127 -7.47 10.39 57.81
CA LYS A 127 -7.19 9.81 59.14
C LYS A 127 -6.59 10.84 60.08
N HIS A 128 -5.62 11.62 59.60
CA HIS A 128 -4.99 12.70 60.37
C HIS A 128 -5.97 13.82 60.72
N TYR A 129 -6.86 14.18 59.78
CA TYR A 129 -7.90 15.16 59.99
C TYR A 129 -8.88 14.73 61.10
N PHE A 130 -9.36 13.48 61.08
CA PHE A 130 -10.25 12.95 62.11
C PHE A 130 -9.57 12.83 63.48
N GLN A 131 -8.30 12.41 63.53
CA GLN A 131 -7.52 12.35 64.78
C GLN A 131 -7.32 13.73 65.41
N LYS A 132 -6.99 14.75 64.60
CA LYS A 132 -6.81 16.12 65.09
C LYS A 132 -8.10 16.77 65.57
N LYS A 133 -9.24 16.41 64.96
CA LYS A 133 -10.56 16.96 65.33
C LYS A 133 -11.24 16.20 66.48
N LYS A 134 -10.64 15.11 67.02
CA LYS A 134 -11.22 14.25 68.07
C LYS A 134 -12.69 13.89 67.80
N LEU A 135 -13.00 13.51 66.55
CA LEU A 135 -14.35 13.09 66.13
C LEU A 135 -14.57 11.57 66.24
N ILE A 136 -13.58 10.85 66.81
CA ILE A 136 -13.65 9.49 67.35
C ILE A 136 -12.89 9.51 68.67
#